data_AF-A0A7J9DZ49-F1
#
_entry.id   AF-A0A7J9DZ49-F1
#
_cell.length_a   1.000
_cell.length_b   1.000
_cell.length_c   1.000
_cell.angle_alpha   90.00
_cell.angle_beta   90.00
_cell.angle_gamma   90.00
#
_symmetry.space_group_name_H-M   'P 1'
#
loop_
_entity.id
_entity.type
_entity.pdbx_description
1 polymer ?
#
loop_
_entity_poly.entity_id
_entity_poly.type
_entity_poly.pdbx_seq_one_letter_code
_entity_poly.pdbx_strand_id
1 'polypeptide(L)'
;MATHNLAVILKNPSNDAEFLLLKQTPPPKFSEDQYDSYVDSDLWDLPSTLLNLQHDHSHSGIVIQGAQSSHNIDLTKFDVQLALTGVLEKLGLTVNDVGEWSLFKYVEEAEFGPEFPVNTVFIMGNLLDGNQNCQGSSERYNEGILQYFDTIDSGWSGSGDPVLYRVVPKCSITCSGLCKWMSTESCLTWLLEVKPCSDRVGPLVVVALINDSLQSAARTLPPTLRYQEYPPGVVVLPMRSKTRKPFLTTNLVIFAPKQVSDTVGDCRFVAHGDALIVDPGCRHEYHEELKQIIACLPEKLIVFVTHHHLDHVEGQFHKVFLSDIM
;
A
#
# COMPACT_ATOMS: atom_id res chain seq x y z
N MET A 1 -20.70 -1.07 8.60
CA MET A 1 -19.62 -0.39 9.34
C MET A 1 -18.33 -0.66 8.58
N ALA A 2 -17.35 0.23 8.58
CA ALA A 2 -16.04 -0.04 7.99
C ALA A 2 -15.03 -0.26 9.11
N THR A 3 -14.09 -1.17 8.93
CA THR A 3 -12.88 -1.20 9.76
C THR A 3 -11.97 -0.06 9.31
N HIS A 4 -11.20 0.50 10.22
CA HIS A 4 -10.29 1.59 9.90
C HIS A 4 -8.86 1.15 10.17
N ASN A 5 -7.96 1.45 9.24
CA ASN A 5 -6.54 1.19 9.35
C ASN A 5 -5.80 2.54 9.38
N LEU A 6 -4.74 2.64 10.18
CA LEU A 6 -3.81 3.76 10.17
C LEU A 6 -2.51 3.29 9.51
N ALA A 7 -2.10 3.97 8.44
CA ALA A 7 -0.81 3.77 7.80
C ALA A 7 0.04 5.03 7.93
N VAL A 8 1.33 4.87 8.23
CA VAL A 8 2.23 5.98 8.53
C VAL A 8 3.29 6.12 7.44
N ILE A 9 3.45 7.33 6.93
CA ILE A 9 4.50 7.72 5.99
C ILE A 9 5.55 8.52 6.75
N LEU A 10 6.65 7.87 7.10
CA LEU A 10 7.78 8.52 7.78
C LEU A 10 8.80 8.99 6.74
N LYS A 11 9.03 10.30 6.66
CA LYS A 11 10.01 10.91 5.76
C LYS A 11 11.43 10.81 6.30
N ASN A 12 12.38 10.53 5.41
CA ASN A 12 13.80 10.50 5.76
C ASN A 12 14.30 11.95 6.00
N PRO A 13 14.90 12.26 7.17
CA PRO A 13 15.40 13.61 7.47
C PRO A 13 16.56 14.03 6.58
N SER A 14 17.27 13.08 5.97
CA SER A 14 18.41 13.31 5.08
C SER A 14 18.03 13.29 3.58
N ASN A 15 16.83 12.80 3.22
CA ASN A 15 16.38 12.69 1.84
C ASN A 15 14.83 12.77 1.76
N ASP A 16 14.29 13.91 1.36
CA ASP A 16 12.85 14.16 1.32
C ASP A 16 12.08 13.29 0.30
N ALA A 17 12.78 12.74 -0.69
CA ALA A 17 12.24 11.79 -1.67
C ALA A 17 11.98 10.39 -1.09
N GLU A 18 12.59 10.06 0.06
CA GLU A 18 12.50 8.74 0.67
C GLU A 18 11.48 8.68 1.81
N PHE A 19 10.92 7.49 1.98
CA PHE A 19 10.03 7.12 3.07
C PHE A 19 10.38 5.73 3.60
N LEU A 20 10.03 5.50 4.86
CA LEU A 20 10.36 4.25 5.55
C LEU A 20 9.31 3.17 5.25
N LEU A 21 9.77 2.02 4.76
CA LEU A 21 9.00 0.79 4.66
C LEU A 21 9.34 -0.17 5.79
N LEU A 22 8.35 -0.95 6.19
CA LEU A 22 8.47 -2.04 7.15
C LEU A 22 8.25 -3.36 6.43
N LYS A 23 9.14 -4.32 6.69
CA LYS A 23 9.00 -5.70 6.24
C LYS A 23 7.79 -6.33 6.91
N GLN A 24 6.84 -6.80 6.11
CA GLN A 24 5.61 -7.42 6.59
C GLN A 24 5.88 -8.86 7.05
N THR A 25 5.14 -9.29 8.06
CA THR A 25 5.19 -10.68 8.52
C THR A 25 4.58 -11.58 7.44
N PRO A 26 5.26 -12.65 7.00
CA PRO A 26 4.69 -13.60 6.07
C PRO A 26 3.40 -14.25 6.63
N PRO A 27 2.47 -14.68 5.76
CA PRO A 27 1.32 -15.44 6.19
C PRO A 27 1.73 -16.69 7.00
N PRO A 28 0.89 -17.13 7.96
CA PRO A 28 1.09 -18.41 8.61
C PRO A 28 1.12 -19.55 7.59
N LYS A 29 1.96 -20.56 7.84
CA LYS A 29 2.03 -21.77 7.03
C LYS A 29 0.71 -22.56 7.07
N PHE A 30 0.40 -23.23 5.97
CA PHE A 30 -0.81 -24.04 5.84
C PHE A 30 -0.68 -25.42 6.50
N SER A 31 0.52 -25.78 6.97
CA SER A 31 0.85 -27.12 7.49
C SER A 31 0.67 -28.22 6.44
N GLU A 32 0.88 -27.85 5.17
CA GLU A 32 0.80 -28.74 4.01
C GLU A 32 2.09 -28.60 3.21
N ASP A 33 2.89 -29.66 3.16
CA ASP A 33 4.23 -29.64 2.55
C ASP A 33 4.24 -29.08 1.12
N GLN A 34 3.20 -29.35 0.34
CA GLN A 34 3.08 -28.84 -1.02
C GLN A 34 3.00 -27.30 -1.05
N TYR A 35 2.19 -26.69 -0.19
CA TYR A 35 2.03 -25.24 -0.14
C TYR A 35 3.17 -24.58 0.64
N ASP A 36 3.63 -25.19 1.72
CA ASP A 36 4.70 -24.65 2.57
C ASP A 36 6.09 -24.75 1.94
N SER A 37 6.21 -25.46 0.80
CA SER A 37 7.42 -25.51 -0.02
C SER A 37 7.64 -24.26 -0.88
N TYR A 38 6.60 -23.45 -1.09
CA TYR A 38 6.75 -22.20 -1.83
C TYR A 38 7.50 -21.17 -0.98
N VAL A 39 8.49 -20.50 -1.59
CA VAL A 39 9.25 -19.44 -0.95
C VAL A 39 8.53 -18.13 -1.18
N ASP A 40 7.96 -17.56 -0.12
CA ASP A 40 7.42 -16.21 -0.17
C ASP A 40 8.55 -15.18 -0.31
N SER A 41 8.31 -14.21 -1.19
CA SER A 41 9.17 -13.04 -1.29
C SER A 41 8.89 -12.08 -0.14
N ASP A 42 9.93 -11.38 0.33
CA ASP A 42 9.75 -10.37 1.36
C ASP A 42 8.84 -9.25 0.85
N LEU A 43 7.75 -8.99 1.59
CA LEU A 43 6.83 -7.90 1.29
C LEU A 43 7.19 -6.67 2.13
N TRP A 44 7.39 -5.54 1.47
CA TRP A 44 7.72 -4.26 2.09
C TRP A 44 6.56 -3.29 1.88
N ASP A 45 6.00 -2.77 2.96
CA ASP A 45 4.86 -1.85 2.88
C ASP A 45 4.96 -0.73 3.93
N LEU A 46 4.04 0.24 3.87
CA LEU A 46 3.95 1.27 4.89
C LEU A 46 3.66 0.63 6.26
N PRO A 47 4.32 1.09 7.33
CA PRO A 47 4.03 0.63 8.67
C PRO A 47 2.59 1.02 9.05
N SER A 48 1.77 0.04 9.46
CA SER A 48 0.35 0.24 9.72
C SER A 48 -0.18 -0.53 10.93
N THR A 49 -1.36 -0.13 11.40
CA THR A 49 -2.11 -0.81 12.47
C THR A 49 -3.59 -0.46 12.43
N LEU A 50 -4.43 -1.31 13.04
CA LEU A 50 -5.86 -1.05 13.17
C LEU A 50 -6.11 0.27 13.95
N LEU A 51 -6.96 1.11 13.39
CA LEU A 51 -7.39 2.37 13.99
C LEU A 51 -8.72 2.16 14.73
N ASN A 52 -8.62 2.01 16.05
CA ASN A 52 -9.77 1.74 16.89
C ASN A 52 -10.55 3.02 17.22
N LEU A 53 -11.86 2.85 17.43
CA LEU A 53 -12.71 3.91 17.96
C LEU A 53 -12.24 4.29 19.37
N GLN A 54 -12.30 5.57 19.63
CA GLN A 54 -12.02 6.13 20.93
C GLN A 54 -13.16 5.79 21.90
N HIS A 55 -12.84 5.10 23.00
CA HIS A 55 -13.83 4.65 23.99
C HIS A 55 -14.11 5.71 25.07
N ASP A 56 -13.16 6.62 25.32
CA ASP A 56 -13.23 7.69 26.32
C ASP A 56 -12.93 9.05 25.68
N HIS A 57 -13.55 10.15 26.13
CA HIS A 57 -13.33 11.52 25.61
C HIS A 57 -11.93 12.11 25.88
N SER A 58 -10.90 11.29 26.05
CA SER A 58 -9.51 11.68 26.27
C SER A 58 -8.91 12.27 24.98
N HIS A 59 -8.90 13.59 24.85
CA HIS A 59 -8.29 14.24 23.69
C HIS A 59 -6.87 13.69 23.41
N SER A 60 -6.64 13.21 22.19
CA SER A 60 -5.32 12.84 21.69
C SER A 60 -4.35 14.01 21.93
N GLY A 61 -3.23 13.75 22.59
CA GLY A 61 -2.18 14.77 22.78
C GLY A 61 -1.45 15.11 21.47
N ILE A 62 -1.66 14.31 20.43
CA ILE A 62 -1.05 14.47 19.11
C ILE A 62 -1.97 15.32 18.22
N VAL A 63 -1.43 16.44 17.74
CA VAL A 63 -2.09 17.32 16.78
C VAL A 63 -1.76 16.84 15.35
N ILE A 64 -2.79 16.45 14.60
CA ILE A 64 -2.67 16.11 13.18
C ILE A 64 -3.10 17.31 12.35
N GLN A 65 -2.16 17.95 11.65
CA GLN A 65 -2.45 19.03 10.73
C GLN A 65 -3.33 18.53 9.57
N GLY A 66 -4.28 19.36 9.12
CA GLY A 66 -5.20 19.00 8.02
C GLY A 66 -6.37 18.08 8.41
N ALA A 67 -6.42 17.57 9.65
CA ALA A 67 -7.52 16.74 10.12
C ALA A 67 -8.86 17.49 10.15
N GLN A 68 -8.86 18.77 10.55
CA GLN A 68 -10.07 19.61 10.66
C GLN A 68 -10.62 20.05 9.30
N SER A 69 -9.81 20.00 8.24
CA SER A 69 -10.21 20.39 6.88
C SER A 69 -10.73 19.21 6.05
N SER A 70 -10.64 17.98 6.53
CA SER A 70 -11.12 16.81 5.82
C SER A 70 -12.60 16.56 6.10
N HIS A 71 -13.45 16.69 5.07
CA HIS A 71 -14.88 16.35 5.18
C HIS A 71 -15.15 14.85 5.28
N ASN A 72 -14.15 14.02 4.99
CA ASN A 72 -14.33 12.58 4.77
C ASN A 72 -14.06 11.72 6.01
N ILE A 73 -13.32 12.24 7.00
CA ILE A 73 -13.05 11.53 8.24
C ILE A 73 -12.89 12.48 9.42
N ASP A 74 -13.57 12.15 10.52
CA ASP A 74 -13.42 12.82 11.80
C ASP A 74 -12.46 12.03 12.70
N LEU A 75 -11.20 12.45 12.73
CA LEU A 75 -10.16 11.79 13.54
C LEU A 75 -10.41 11.88 15.05
N THR A 76 -11.29 12.77 15.51
CA THR A 76 -11.62 12.89 16.95
C THR A 76 -12.40 11.69 17.49
N LYS A 77 -12.88 10.80 16.60
CA LYS A 77 -13.58 9.58 16.97
C LYS A 77 -12.65 8.39 17.18
N PHE A 78 -11.34 8.54 16.95
CA PHE A 78 -10.37 7.45 16.94
C PHE A 78 -9.24 7.68 17.93
N ASP A 79 -8.70 6.59 18.48
CA ASP A 79 -7.50 6.63 19.31
C ASP A 79 -6.24 6.65 18.42
N VAL A 80 -6.00 7.81 17.81
CA VAL A 80 -4.86 8.04 16.92
C VAL A 80 -3.53 7.89 17.66
N GLN A 81 -3.48 8.29 18.94
CA GLN A 81 -2.26 8.24 19.75
C GLN A 81 -1.84 6.80 20.04
N LEU A 82 -2.76 5.93 20.46
CA LEU A 82 -2.48 4.50 20.64
C LEU A 82 -2.04 3.86 19.32
N ALA A 83 -2.72 4.18 18.23
CA ALA A 83 -2.38 3.64 16.91
C ALA A 83 -0.97 4.08 16.45
N LEU A 84 -0.64 5.37 16.56
CA LEU A 84 0.71 5.87 16.23
C LEU A 84 1.78 5.23 17.12
N THR A 85 1.52 5.12 18.42
CA THR A 85 2.47 4.49 19.36
C THR A 85 2.73 3.04 18.97
N GLY A 86 1.69 2.25 18.72
CA GLY A 86 1.83 0.85 18.31
C GLY A 86 2.50 0.66 16.93
N VAL A 87 2.40 1.63 16.03
CA VAL A 87 3.13 1.61 14.75
C VAL A 87 4.61 1.93 14.96
N LEU A 88 4.91 2.97 15.74
CA LEU A 88 6.28 3.42 15.99
C LEU A 88 7.08 2.42 16.84
N GLU A 89 6.44 1.73 17.77
CA GLU A 89 7.06 0.64 18.54
C GLU A 89 7.62 -0.47 17.65
N LYS A 90 6.93 -0.82 16.54
CA LYS A 90 7.42 -1.80 15.55
C LYS A 90 8.72 -1.35 14.87
N LEU A 91 9.00 -0.05 14.89
CA LEU A 91 10.17 0.59 14.30
C LEU A 91 11.24 0.91 15.35
N GLY A 92 10.99 0.65 16.64
CA GLY A 92 11.85 1.07 17.74
C GLY A 92 11.86 2.59 17.95
N LEU A 93 10.78 3.28 17.57
CA LEU A 93 10.60 4.72 17.67
C LEU A 93 9.54 5.08 18.70
N THR A 94 9.57 6.32 19.15
CA THR A 94 8.55 6.95 19.97
C THR A 94 7.92 8.12 19.22
N VAL A 95 6.76 8.58 19.68
CA VAL A 95 6.06 9.74 19.08
C VAL A 95 6.94 11.01 19.07
N ASN A 96 7.87 11.13 20.02
CA ASN A 96 8.76 12.29 20.14
C ASN A 96 9.91 12.29 19.11
N ASP A 97 10.18 11.15 18.46
CA ASP A 97 11.20 11.04 17.42
C ASP A 97 10.70 11.56 16.06
N VAL A 98 9.40 11.84 15.97
CA VAL A 98 8.73 12.39 14.79
C VAL A 98 8.30 13.83 15.10
N GLY A 99 8.58 14.74 14.17
CA GLY A 99 8.16 16.13 14.23
C GLY A 99 6.67 16.30 13.97
N GLU A 100 6.33 17.30 13.16
CA GLU A 100 4.94 17.61 12.86
C GLU A 100 4.25 16.47 12.10
N TRP A 101 3.02 16.16 12.54
CA TRP A 101 2.14 15.18 11.92
C TRP A 101 1.09 15.86 11.04
N SER A 102 0.84 15.30 9.87
CA SER A 102 -0.18 15.79 8.95
C SER A 102 -1.02 14.66 8.35
N LEU A 103 -2.32 14.91 8.15
CA LEU A 103 -3.19 14.03 7.40
C LEU A 103 -2.80 14.10 5.93
N PHE A 104 -2.35 12.97 5.38
CA PHE A 104 -1.93 12.89 3.99
C PHE A 104 -3.08 12.51 3.07
N LYS A 105 -3.81 11.43 3.38
CA LYS A 105 -4.89 10.89 2.55
C LYS A 105 -5.86 10.06 3.38
N TYR A 106 -7.10 9.98 2.94
CA TYR A 106 -8.08 9.01 3.42
C TYR A 106 -8.64 8.25 2.23
N VAL A 107 -8.61 6.92 2.30
CA VAL A 107 -9.05 6.03 1.21
C VAL A 107 -10.10 5.09 1.74
N GLU A 108 -11.25 5.08 1.07
CA GLU A 108 -12.33 4.15 1.35
C GLU A 108 -12.21 2.94 0.42
N GLU A 109 -12.20 1.75 1.01
CA GLU A 109 -12.13 0.51 0.24
C GLU A 109 -13.51 0.14 -0.30
N ALA A 110 -13.53 -0.47 -1.49
CA ALA A 110 -14.76 -0.99 -2.06
C ALA A 110 -15.20 -2.29 -1.37
N GLU A 111 -16.49 -2.64 -1.42
CA GLU A 111 -17.03 -3.84 -0.77
C GLU A 111 -16.71 -5.13 -1.56
N PHE A 112 -15.46 -5.61 -1.46
CA PHE A 112 -14.99 -6.79 -2.18
C PHE A 112 -15.41 -8.14 -1.58
N GLY A 113 -15.81 -8.17 -0.31
CA GLY A 113 -16.00 -9.41 0.43
C GLY A 113 -17.14 -9.36 1.44
N PRO A 114 -17.34 -10.46 2.19
CA PRO A 114 -18.37 -10.56 3.21
C PRO A 114 -17.99 -9.80 4.49
N GLU A 115 -16.71 -9.48 4.65
CA GLU A 115 -16.21 -8.66 5.74
C GLU A 115 -16.46 -7.18 5.46
N PHE A 116 -16.27 -6.36 6.49
CA PHE A 116 -16.38 -4.92 6.35
C PHE A 116 -15.20 -4.36 5.55
N PRO A 117 -15.44 -3.38 4.65
CA PRO A 117 -14.36 -2.72 3.94
C PRO A 117 -13.40 -2.05 4.92
N VAL A 118 -12.11 -2.05 4.57
CA VAL A 118 -11.02 -1.47 5.37
C VAL A 118 -10.69 -0.07 4.83
N ASN A 119 -11.22 0.95 5.48
CA ASN A 119 -10.87 2.32 5.15
C ASN A 119 -9.51 2.67 5.75
N THR A 120 -8.61 3.27 4.98
CA THR A 120 -7.26 3.57 5.45
C THR A 120 -7.01 5.08 5.56
N VAL A 121 -6.54 5.47 6.74
CA VAL A 121 -6.04 6.81 7.05
C VAL A 121 -4.53 6.81 6.88
N PHE A 122 -4.03 7.69 6.03
CA PHE A 122 -2.60 7.90 5.83
C PHE A 122 -2.17 9.17 6.55
N ILE A 123 -1.26 9.02 7.51
CA ILE A 123 -0.66 10.14 8.23
C ILE A 123 0.81 10.23 7.85
N MET A 124 1.29 11.44 7.60
CA MET A 124 2.69 11.72 7.30
C MET A 124 3.38 12.39 8.49
N GLY A 125 4.60 11.97 8.76
CA GLY A 125 5.47 12.56 9.78
C GLY A 125 6.90 12.67 9.28
N ASN A 126 7.59 13.73 9.71
CA ASN A 126 9.00 13.95 9.41
C ASN A 126 9.83 13.48 10.62
N LEU A 127 10.69 12.47 10.44
CA LEU A 127 11.59 12.10 11.53
C LEU A 127 12.52 13.26 11.86
N LEU A 128 12.75 13.47 13.14
CA LEU A 128 13.68 14.49 13.60
C LEU A 128 15.11 13.99 13.43
N ASP A 129 16.00 14.86 12.94
CA ASP A 129 17.42 14.57 12.99
C ASP A 129 17.87 14.55 14.46
N GLY A 130 18.61 13.53 14.87
CA GLY A 130 19.03 13.30 16.26
C GLY A 130 19.87 14.43 16.88
N ASN A 131 20.16 15.48 16.12
CA ASN A 131 20.85 16.68 16.56
C ASN A 131 20.00 17.63 17.42
N GLN A 132 18.67 17.50 17.46
CA GLN A 132 17.83 18.53 18.10
C GLN A 132 17.55 18.35 19.61
N ASN A 133 17.98 17.25 20.25
CA ASN A 133 17.66 16.99 21.67
C ASN A 133 18.87 16.75 22.61
N CYS A 134 19.99 17.42 22.36
CA CYS A 134 21.12 17.45 23.31
C CYS A 134 21.24 18.81 24.03
N GLN A 135 20.16 19.27 24.65
CA GLN A 135 20.21 20.22 25.76
C GLN A 135 19.29 19.75 26.89
N GLY A 136 19.74 18.78 27.69
CA GLY A 136 19.06 18.41 28.92
C GLY A 136 19.40 17.00 29.43
N SER A 137 19.99 16.96 30.62
CA SER A 137 20.12 15.80 31.53
C SER A 137 20.89 14.55 31.03
N SER A 138 22.15 14.48 31.45
CA SER A 138 22.92 13.25 31.60
C SER A 138 22.22 12.33 32.62
N GLU A 139 21.63 11.23 32.15
CA GLU A 139 21.36 10.06 33.00
C GLU A 139 22.12 8.84 32.47
N ARG A 140 22.87 8.23 33.40
CA ARG A 140 23.71 7.05 33.20
C ARG A 140 22.82 5.83 33.01
N TYR A 141 22.88 5.19 31.84
CA TYR A 141 22.41 3.82 31.68
C TYR A 141 23.57 2.87 31.35
N ASN A 142 23.48 1.69 31.97
CA ASN A 142 24.52 0.67 32.12
C ASN A 142 24.96 0.02 30.81
N GLU A 143 26.24 -0.33 30.78
CA GLU A 143 26.92 -1.08 29.72
C GLU A 143 26.32 -2.47 29.52
N GLY A 144 26.11 -2.82 28.25
CA GLY A 144 25.83 -4.18 27.82
C GLY A 144 25.77 -4.25 26.31
N ILE A 145 26.74 -4.98 25.72
CA ILE A 145 26.90 -5.36 24.30
C ILE A 145 27.98 -4.55 23.54
N LEU A 146 29.23 -4.98 23.75
CA LEU A 146 30.27 -5.11 22.72
C LEU A 146 29.87 -6.30 21.83
N GLN A 147 30.13 -6.46 20.52
CA GLN A 147 31.09 -5.87 19.57
C GLN A 147 30.75 -6.47 18.20
N TYR A 148 30.91 -5.73 17.10
CA TYR A 148 31.50 -6.24 15.84
C TYR A 148 31.99 -5.04 15.03
N PHE A 149 33.30 -4.91 14.87
CA PHE A 149 33.93 -3.96 13.94
C PHE A 149 34.88 -4.75 13.06
N ASP A 150 34.70 -4.62 11.74
CA ASP A 150 35.68 -5.06 10.75
C ASP A 150 36.92 -4.15 10.81
N THR A 151 38.08 -4.78 10.94
CA THR A 151 39.40 -4.14 10.93
C THR A 151 39.75 -3.70 9.51
N ILE A 152 39.90 -2.39 9.26
CA ILE A 152 40.63 -1.91 8.09
C ILE A 152 42.10 -1.72 8.47
N ASP A 153 42.95 -2.47 7.79
CA ASP A 153 44.40 -2.32 7.81
C ASP A 153 44.82 -0.97 7.20
N SER A 154 45.45 -0.12 7.99
CA SER A 154 46.43 0.85 7.48
C SER A 154 47.37 1.27 8.61
N GLY A 155 48.66 1.01 8.41
CA GLY A 155 49.70 1.09 9.42
C GLY A 155 49.85 2.46 10.07
N TRP A 156 50.24 2.43 11.35
CA TRP A 156 50.65 3.63 12.08
C TRP A 156 51.98 3.42 12.78
N SER A 157 52.86 4.40 12.56
CA SER A 157 54.07 4.64 13.34
C SER A 157 53.86 5.95 14.10
N GLY A 158 54.22 5.98 15.38
CA GLY A 158 54.30 7.23 16.14
C GLY A 158 53.36 7.30 17.34
N SER A 159 53.99 7.43 18.51
CA SER A 159 53.43 7.66 19.84
C SER A 159 52.44 8.84 19.90
N GLY A 160 51.21 8.56 20.28
CA GLY A 160 50.21 9.52 20.74
C GLY A 160 49.09 8.77 21.44
N ASP A 161 48.69 9.21 22.63
CA ASP A 161 47.61 8.60 23.41
C ASP A 161 46.34 8.43 22.56
N PRO A 162 45.61 7.31 22.67
CA PRO A 162 44.40 7.09 21.89
C PRO A 162 43.32 8.11 22.31
N VAL A 163 43.09 9.11 21.47
CA VAL A 163 41.89 9.95 21.55
C VAL A 163 40.71 9.09 21.12
N LEU A 164 39.98 8.56 22.09
CA LEU A 164 38.74 7.84 21.86
C LEU A 164 37.68 8.83 21.38
N TYR A 165 37.52 8.97 20.06
CA TYR A 165 36.38 9.67 19.49
C TYR A 165 35.13 8.83 19.79
N ARG A 166 34.37 9.24 20.81
CA ARG A 166 33.04 8.72 21.07
C ARG A 166 32.12 9.22 19.95
N VAL A 167 31.96 8.41 18.91
CA VAL A 167 30.87 8.59 17.94
C VAL A 167 29.58 8.25 18.69
N VAL A 168 28.88 9.28 19.15
CA VAL A 168 27.51 9.14 19.66
C VAL A 168 26.66 8.62 18.48
N PRO A 169 25.86 7.57 18.64
CA PRO A 169 25.04 7.09 17.54
C PRO A 169 24.10 8.22 17.14
N LYS A 170 24.26 8.67 15.89
CA LYS A 170 23.24 9.45 15.19
C LYS A 170 21.90 8.75 15.43
N CYS A 171 20.83 9.51 15.63
CA CYS A 171 19.46 9.01 15.47
C CYS A 171 19.24 8.69 13.98
N SER A 172 20.01 7.75 13.47
CA SER A 172 19.78 7.08 12.21
C SER A 172 19.10 5.79 12.63
N ILE A 173 17.88 5.57 12.17
CA ILE A 173 17.34 4.22 12.07
C ILE A 173 18.41 3.41 11.32
N THR A 174 19.25 2.66 12.04
CA THR A 174 20.08 1.63 11.45
C THR A 174 19.09 0.57 11.06
N CYS A 175 18.66 0.61 9.79
CA CYS A 175 17.66 -0.30 9.25
C CYS A 175 18.05 -1.73 9.60
N SER A 176 17.40 -2.31 10.62
CA SER A 176 17.80 -3.55 11.29
C SER A 176 17.42 -4.80 10.48
N GLY A 177 17.42 -4.70 9.14
CA GLY A 177 16.83 -5.70 8.24
C GLY A 177 15.30 -5.76 8.27
N LEU A 178 14.65 -5.03 9.19
CA LEU A 178 13.19 -4.97 9.34
C LEU A 178 12.56 -3.75 8.65
N CYS A 179 13.35 -2.70 8.39
CA CYS A 179 12.89 -1.51 7.70
C CYS A 179 13.84 -1.12 6.57
N LYS A 180 13.35 -0.31 5.63
CA LYS A 180 14.08 0.10 4.43
C LYS A 180 13.63 1.48 3.97
N TRP A 181 14.58 2.36 3.66
CA TRP A 181 14.30 3.63 2.99
C TRP A 181 14.07 3.40 1.49
N MET A 182 12.95 3.91 0.96
CA MET A 182 12.57 3.74 -0.44
C MET A 182 12.03 5.05 -1.00
N SER A 183 12.27 5.30 -2.28
CA SER A 183 11.61 6.35 -3.05
C SER A 183 10.44 5.79 -3.87
N THR A 184 9.55 6.67 -4.34
CA THR A 184 8.42 6.28 -5.21
C THR A 184 8.91 5.60 -6.49
N GLU A 185 10.01 6.07 -7.08
CA GLU A 185 10.61 5.52 -8.30
C GLU A 185 11.17 4.10 -8.06
N SER A 186 11.79 3.90 -6.90
CA SER A 186 12.34 2.60 -6.50
C SER A 186 11.21 1.58 -6.31
N CYS A 187 10.12 1.97 -5.64
CA CYS A 187 8.93 1.13 -5.50
C CYS A 187 8.27 0.83 -6.84
N LEU A 188 8.17 1.82 -7.74
CA LEU A 188 7.65 1.62 -9.10
C LEU A 188 8.48 0.61 -9.88
N THR A 189 9.81 0.69 -9.75
CA THR A 189 10.72 -0.26 -10.41
C THR A 189 10.48 -1.69 -9.91
N TRP A 190 10.29 -1.89 -8.59
CA TRP A 190 9.97 -3.21 -8.03
C TRP A 190 8.62 -3.77 -8.47
N LEU A 191 7.62 -2.90 -8.73
CA LEU A 191 6.34 -3.31 -9.28
C LEU A 191 6.44 -3.75 -10.75
N LEU A 192 7.30 -3.10 -11.53
CA LEU A 192 7.45 -3.37 -12.96
C LEU A 192 8.44 -4.52 -13.25
N GLU A 193 9.53 -4.63 -12.49
CA GLU A 193 10.59 -5.61 -12.71
C GLU A 193 10.46 -6.83 -11.78
N VAL A 194 9.39 -7.58 -11.93
CA VAL A 194 9.10 -8.77 -11.12
C VAL A 194 10.07 -9.91 -11.46
N LYS A 195 10.98 -10.23 -10.53
CA LYS A 195 11.88 -11.41 -10.64
C LYS A 195 11.49 -12.47 -9.59
N PRO A 196 11.81 -13.76 -9.82
CA PRO A 196 11.66 -14.78 -8.78
C PRO A 196 12.48 -14.43 -7.54
N CYS A 197 11.91 -14.65 -6.35
CA CYS A 197 12.56 -14.40 -5.04
C CYS A 197 13.00 -12.96 -4.77
N SER A 198 12.52 -11.97 -5.54
CA SER A 198 12.81 -10.55 -5.27
C SER A 198 11.79 -9.95 -4.31
N ASP A 199 12.23 -8.97 -3.53
CA ASP A 199 11.36 -8.13 -2.70
C ASP A 199 10.12 -7.62 -3.47
N ARG A 200 9.02 -7.47 -2.74
CA ARG A 200 7.72 -6.99 -3.23
C ARG A 200 7.31 -5.70 -2.51
N VAL A 201 6.55 -4.88 -3.21
CA VAL A 201 5.92 -3.67 -2.65
C VAL A 201 4.49 -4.02 -2.26
N GLY A 202 4.10 -3.65 -1.04
CA GLY A 202 2.74 -3.85 -0.54
C GLY A 202 1.75 -2.79 -1.02
N PRO A 203 0.44 -3.07 -0.85
CA PRO A 203 -0.63 -2.25 -1.38
C PRO A 203 -0.73 -0.86 -0.76
N LEU A 204 -0.33 -0.65 0.51
CA LEU A 204 -0.47 0.67 1.14
C LEU A 204 0.43 1.71 0.48
N VAL A 205 1.67 1.33 0.13
CA VAL A 205 2.57 2.18 -0.66
C VAL A 205 1.96 2.53 -2.01
N VAL A 206 1.36 1.55 -2.69
CA VAL A 206 0.78 1.78 -4.02
C VAL A 206 -0.37 2.76 -3.97
N VAL A 207 -1.32 2.52 -3.04
CA VAL A 207 -2.53 3.32 -2.85
C VAL A 207 -2.21 4.75 -2.40
N ALA A 208 -1.22 4.91 -1.53
CA ALA A 208 -0.85 6.22 -0.99
C ALA A 208 0.02 7.05 -1.95
N LEU A 209 1.06 6.44 -2.51
CA LEU A 209 2.19 7.19 -3.09
C LEU A 209 2.36 6.98 -4.59
N ILE A 210 1.92 5.85 -5.15
CA ILE A 210 2.21 5.49 -6.55
C ILE A 210 1.04 5.82 -7.47
N ASN A 211 -0.19 5.45 -7.10
CA ASN A 211 -1.37 5.63 -7.95
C ASN A 211 -1.63 7.10 -8.33
N ASP A 212 -1.33 8.04 -7.43
CA ASP A 212 -1.55 9.46 -7.68
C ASP A 212 -0.51 10.04 -8.66
N SER A 213 0.71 9.48 -8.66
CA SER A 213 1.81 9.85 -9.56
C SER A 213 1.58 9.35 -10.99
N LEU A 214 0.99 8.16 -11.13
CA LEU A 214 0.74 7.55 -12.43
C LEU A 214 -0.56 8.06 -13.06
N GLN A 215 -0.57 8.13 -14.40
CA GLN A 215 -1.78 8.42 -15.15
C GLN A 215 -2.70 7.20 -15.19
N SER A 216 -3.40 6.95 -14.07
CA SER A 216 -4.33 5.84 -13.89
C SER A 216 -5.42 5.78 -14.96
N ALA A 217 -5.75 4.55 -15.40
CA ALA A 217 -6.89 4.25 -16.26
C ALA A 217 -8.22 4.52 -15.54
N ALA A 218 -8.24 4.41 -14.21
CA ALA A 218 -9.44 4.59 -13.42
C ALA A 218 -9.98 6.03 -13.44
N ARG A 219 -9.18 7.01 -13.87
CA ARG A 219 -9.61 8.41 -14.06
C ARG A 219 -10.70 8.57 -15.13
N THR A 220 -10.91 7.59 -16.00
CA THR A 220 -11.99 7.62 -17.00
C THR A 220 -13.29 6.97 -16.51
N LEU A 221 -13.24 6.21 -15.40
CA LEU A 221 -14.40 5.54 -14.86
C LEU A 221 -15.35 6.53 -14.15
N PRO A 222 -16.66 6.21 -14.09
CA PRO A 222 -17.63 7.05 -13.38
C PRO A 222 -17.20 7.34 -11.93
N PRO A 223 -17.24 8.60 -11.48
CA PRO A 223 -16.72 9.00 -10.15
C PRO A 223 -17.53 8.44 -8.98
N THR A 224 -18.73 7.91 -9.24
CA THR A 224 -19.58 7.25 -8.25
C THR A 224 -19.13 5.84 -7.92
N LEU A 225 -18.29 5.22 -8.77
CA LEU A 225 -17.83 3.86 -8.56
C LEU A 225 -16.74 3.82 -7.52
N ARG A 226 -16.85 2.86 -6.61
CA ARG A 226 -15.79 2.52 -5.67
C ARG A 226 -14.96 1.39 -6.26
N TYR A 227 -13.68 1.65 -6.43
CA TYR A 227 -12.73 0.70 -7.01
C TYR A 227 -11.41 0.77 -6.26
N GLN A 228 -10.58 -0.23 -6.48
CA GLN A 228 -9.19 -0.23 -6.06
C GLN A 228 -8.31 -0.45 -7.28
N GLU A 229 -7.24 0.34 -7.39
CA GLU A 229 -6.22 0.12 -8.41
C GLU A 229 -4.98 -0.48 -7.74
N TYR A 230 -4.68 -1.73 -8.06
CA TYR A 230 -3.51 -2.43 -7.55
C TYR A 230 -3.23 -3.70 -8.38
N PRO A 231 -2.05 -3.83 -9.00
CA PRO A 231 -1.01 -2.80 -9.18
C PRO A 231 -1.47 -1.66 -10.12
N PRO A 232 -0.67 -0.60 -10.33
CA PRO A 232 -1.03 0.46 -11.25
C PRO A 232 -1.39 -0.06 -12.66
N GLY A 233 -2.48 0.46 -13.23
CA GLY A 233 -3.05 0.00 -14.49
C GLY A 233 -4.02 -1.18 -14.38
N VAL A 234 -4.17 -1.78 -13.19
CA VAL A 234 -5.12 -2.86 -12.90
C VAL A 234 -6.18 -2.35 -11.95
N VAL A 235 -7.40 -2.19 -12.45
CA VAL A 235 -8.54 -1.73 -11.64
C VAL A 235 -9.40 -2.92 -11.26
N VAL A 236 -9.78 -2.97 -9.98
CA VAL A 236 -10.66 -3.99 -9.42
C VAL A 236 -11.91 -3.31 -8.88
N LEU A 237 -13.08 -3.75 -9.34
CA LEU A 237 -14.40 -3.23 -8.98
C LEU A 237 -15.28 -4.37 -8.45
N PRO A 238 -15.91 -4.22 -7.28
CA PRO A 238 -16.89 -5.20 -6.83
C PRO A 238 -18.24 -4.96 -7.53
N MET A 239 -18.65 -5.89 -8.37
CA MET A 239 -19.94 -5.90 -9.03
C MET A 239 -20.92 -6.76 -8.25
N ARG A 240 -22.13 -6.25 -7.97
CA ARG A 240 -23.19 -7.05 -7.33
C ARG A 240 -23.61 -8.18 -8.27
N SER A 241 -23.39 -9.42 -7.86
CA SER A 241 -23.50 -10.60 -8.72
C SER A 241 -24.26 -11.75 -8.02
N LYS A 242 -24.36 -12.90 -8.68
CA LYS A 242 -25.03 -14.11 -8.15
C LYS A 242 -24.05 -15.05 -7.43
N THR A 243 -23.32 -14.53 -6.46
CA THR A 243 -22.41 -15.34 -5.64
C THR A 243 -23.14 -16.24 -4.64
N ARG A 244 -22.42 -17.24 -4.13
CA ARG A 244 -22.85 -17.98 -2.93
C ARG A 244 -22.67 -17.12 -1.69
N LYS A 245 -23.61 -17.22 -0.74
CA LYS A 245 -23.47 -16.60 0.58
C LYS A 245 -22.18 -17.09 1.27
N PRO A 246 -21.48 -16.25 2.03
CA PRO A 246 -21.87 -14.89 2.45
C PRO A 246 -21.54 -13.77 1.44
N PHE A 247 -20.93 -14.08 0.30
CA PHE A 247 -20.53 -13.09 -0.70
C PHE A 247 -21.73 -12.48 -1.41
N LEU A 248 -21.62 -11.21 -1.77
CA LEU A 248 -22.65 -10.43 -2.50
C LEU A 248 -22.14 -9.76 -3.77
N THR A 249 -20.83 -9.87 -4.04
CA THR A 249 -20.12 -9.19 -5.11
C THR A 249 -19.11 -10.13 -5.77
N THR A 250 -18.87 -9.94 -7.07
CA THR A 250 -17.76 -10.51 -7.83
C THR A 250 -16.82 -9.39 -8.25
N ASN A 251 -15.53 -9.66 -8.24
CA ASN A 251 -14.54 -8.68 -8.66
C ASN A 251 -14.43 -8.64 -10.19
N LEU A 252 -14.92 -7.56 -10.79
CA LEU A 252 -14.60 -7.19 -12.17
C LEU A 252 -13.18 -6.62 -12.18
N VAL A 253 -12.29 -7.23 -12.98
CA VAL A 253 -10.92 -6.72 -13.17
C VAL A 253 -10.83 -6.05 -14.54
N ILE A 254 -10.22 -4.88 -14.60
CA ILE A 254 -10.07 -4.07 -15.81
C ILE A 254 -8.59 -3.74 -16.02
N PHE A 255 -8.12 -4.04 -17.22
CA PHE A 255 -6.83 -3.59 -17.75
C PHE A 255 -7.11 -2.67 -18.94
N ALA A 256 -6.73 -1.41 -18.85
CA ALA A 256 -6.95 -0.42 -19.92
C ALA A 256 -5.74 0.51 -20.04
N PRO A 257 -4.61 0.03 -20.59
CA PRO A 257 -3.39 0.83 -20.73
C PRO A 257 -3.59 1.99 -21.72
N LYS A 258 -3.05 3.17 -21.41
CA LYS A 258 -3.14 4.35 -22.28
C LYS A 258 -2.26 4.29 -23.53
N GLN A 259 -1.21 3.47 -23.50
CA GLN A 259 -0.30 3.26 -24.63
C GLN A 259 -0.14 1.75 -24.82
N VAL A 260 -0.66 1.26 -25.93
CA VAL A 260 -0.42 -0.11 -26.41
C VAL A 260 0.65 0.01 -27.49
N SER A 261 1.81 -0.59 -27.27
CA SER A 261 2.81 -0.70 -28.33
C SER A 261 2.49 -1.93 -29.17
N ASP A 262 2.13 -1.72 -30.43
CA ASP A 262 1.83 -2.77 -31.43
C ASP A 262 3.10 -3.50 -31.92
N THR A 263 4.00 -3.88 -31.01
CA THR A 263 5.30 -4.48 -31.39
C THR A 263 5.29 -6.01 -31.45
N VAL A 264 4.13 -6.65 -31.38
CA VAL A 264 4.05 -8.12 -31.45
C VAL A 264 3.70 -8.56 -32.86
N GLY A 265 4.58 -9.39 -33.44
CA GLY A 265 4.39 -9.98 -34.77
C GLY A 265 3.10 -10.79 -34.86
N ASP A 266 2.48 -10.71 -36.04
CA ASP A 266 1.18 -11.27 -36.40
C ASP A 266 1.10 -12.79 -36.14
N CYS A 267 0.72 -13.18 -34.93
CA CYS A 267 0.45 -14.55 -34.54
C CYS A 267 -1.05 -14.81 -34.68
N ARG A 268 -1.47 -15.62 -35.67
CA ARG A 268 -2.88 -15.93 -36.00
C ARG A 268 -3.74 -16.51 -34.86
N PHE A 269 -3.17 -16.79 -33.69
CA PHE A 269 -3.84 -17.36 -32.52
C PHE A 269 -3.95 -16.39 -31.33
N VAL A 270 -3.50 -15.14 -31.47
CA VAL A 270 -3.52 -14.14 -30.40
C VAL A 270 -4.68 -13.16 -30.66
N ALA A 271 -5.59 -13.07 -29.69
CA ALA A 271 -6.59 -12.01 -29.67
C ALA A 271 -5.94 -10.71 -29.16
N HIS A 272 -6.21 -9.60 -29.82
CA HIS A 272 -5.67 -8.29 -29.47
C HIS A 272 -6.81 -7.31 -29.18
N GLY A 273 -6.63 -6.51 -28.13
CA GLY A 273 -7.57 -5.48 -27.70
C GLY A 273 -6.85 -4.39 -26.94
N ASP A 274 -7.46 -3.22 -26.94
CA ASP A 274 -6.98 -2.02 -26.27
C ASP A 274 -7.38 -2.02 -24.78
N ALA A 275 -8.33 -2.87 -24.39
CA ALA A 275 -8.70 -3.15 -23.01
C ALA A 275 -9.07 -4.63 -22.81
N LEU A 276 -8.85 -5.11 -21.59
CA LEU A 276 -9.27 -6.42 -21.12
C LEU A 276 -10.14 -6.24 -19.88
N ILE A 277 -11.32 -6.85 -19.88
CA ILE A 277 -12.11 -7.06 -18.68
C ILE A 277 -12.18 -8.53 -18.33
N VAL A 278 -12.14 -8.83 -17.03
CA VAL A 278 -12.21 -10.20 -16.50
C VAL A 278 -13.44 -10.32 -15.62
N ASP A 279 -14.22 -11.38 -15.85
CA ASP A 279 -15.38 -11.76 -15.05
C ASP A 279 -16.43 -10.65 -14.87
N PRO A 280 -17.05 -10.17 -15.96
CA PRO A 280 -18.07 -9.13 -15.93
C PRO A 280 -19.43 -9.63 -15.39
N GLY A 281 -19.44 -10.64 -14.53
CA GLY A 281 -20.66 -11.18 -13.97
C GLY A 281 -21.29 -10.21 -12.98
N CYS A 282 -22.53 -9.85 -13.23
CA CYS A 282 -23.33 -9.00 -12.36
C CYS A 282 -24.81 -9.38 -12.50
N ARG A 283 -25.64 -8.96 -11.54
CA ARG A 283 -27.08 -9.17 -11.62
C ARG A 283 -27.69 -8.19 -12.61
N HIS A 284 -28.83 -8.55 -13.20
CA HIS A 284 -29.51 -7.74 -14.22
C HIS A 284 -29.76 -6.27 -13.82
N GLU A 285 -29.97 -5.98 -12.53
CA GLU A 285 -30.18 -4.63 -12.00
C GLU A 285 -28.94 -3.72 -12.19
N TYR A 286 -27.75 -4.30 -12.36
CA TYR A 286 -26.47 -3.61 -12.49
C TYR A 286 -25.91 -3.63 -13.92
N HIS A 287 -26.69 -4.11 -14.90
CA HIS A 287 -26.26 -4.14 -16.30
C HIS A 287 -26.03 -2.73 -16.88
N GLU A 288 -26.80 -1.72 -16.47
CA GLU A 288 -26.59 -0.34 -16.91
C GLU A 288 -25.31 0.27 -16.32
N GLU A 289 -24.96 -0.08 -15.08
CA GLU A 289 -23.67 0.29 -14.48
C GLU A 289 -22.50 -0.34 -15.23
N LEU A 290 -22.61 -1.63 -15.57
CA LEU A 290 -21.61 -2.33 -16.39
C LEU A 290 -21.46 -1.70 -17.78
N LYS A 291 -22.56 -1.29 -18.43
CA LYS A 291 -22.49 -0.56 -19.70
C LYS A 291 -21.78 0.78 -19.57
N GLN A 292 -22.05 1.53 -18.51
CA GLN A 292 -21.36 2.81 -18.25
C GLN A 292 -19.86 2.60 -18.07
N ILE A 293 -19.45 1.53 -17.37
CA ILE A 293 -18.05 1.14 -17.25
C ILE A 293 -17.46 0.86 -18.63
N ILE A 294 -18.11 0.00 -19.42
CA ILE A 294 -17.63 -0.39 -20.77
C ILE A 294 -17.52 0.82 -21.69
N ALA A 295 -18.48 1.74 -21.65
CA ALA A 295 -18.47 2.97 -22.45
C ALA A 295 -17.29 3.91 -22.11
N CYS A 296 -16.68 3.76 -20.94
CA CYS A 296 -15.47 4.47 -20.53
C CYS A 296 -14.17 3.78 -20.94
N LEU A 297 -14.25 2.56 -21.50
CA LEU A 297 -13.10 1.78 -21.96
C LEU A 297 -12.86 1.99 -23.47
N PRO A 298 -11.61 1.76 -23.94
CA PRO A 298 -11.30 1.67 -25.36
C PRO A 298 -12.21 0.71 -26.15
N GLU A 299 -12.45 1.01 -27.42
CA GLU A 299 -13.40 0.28 -28.28
C GLU A 299 -13.04 -1.20 -28.49
N LYS A 300 -11.75 -1.54 -28.64
CA LYS A 300 -11.32 -2.93 -28.83
C LYS A 300 -11.24 -3.65 -27.49
N LEU A 301 -12.38 -4.12 -27.01
CA LEU A 301 -12.52 -4.81 -25.74
C LEU A 301 -12.35 -6.33 -25.88
N ILE A 302 -11.46 -6.91 -25.08
CA ILE A 302 -11.42 -8.35 -24.82
C ILE A 302 -12.17 -8.63 -23.52
N VAL A 303 -13.04 -9.64 -23.55
CA VAL A 303 -13.71 -10.16 -22.36
C VAL A 303 -13.14 -11.53 -22.05
N PHE A 304 -12.55 -11.67 -20.87
CA PHE A 304 -12.06 -12.95 -20.36
C PHE A 304 -12.95 -13.45 -19.22
N VAL A 305 -13.17 -14.76 -19.19
CA VAL A 305 -13.98 -15.43 -18.17
C VAL A 305 -13.14 -16.52 -17.55
N THR A 306 -12.99 -16.47 -16.24
CA THR A 306 -12.23 -17.47 -15.51
C THR A 306 -12.94 -18.83 -15.52
N HIS A 307 -14.26 -18.85 -15.31
CA HIS A 307 -15.09 -20.05 -15.35
C HIS A 307 -16.60 -19.75 -15.51
N HIS A 308 -17.41 -20.79 -15.68
CA HIS A 308 -18.79 -20.68 -16.16
C HIS A 308 -19.87 -20.43 -15.08
N HIS A 309 -19.50 -20.13 -13.84
CA HIS A 309 -20.51 -19.82 -12.81
C HIS A 309 -21.18 -18.47 -13.09
N LEU A 310 -22.45 -18.33 -12.68
CA LEU A 310 -23.32 -17.20 -13.03
C LEU A 310 -22.75 -15.85 -12.58
N ASP A 311 -22.06 -15.83 -11.45
CA ASP A 311 -21.41 -14.67 -10.88
C ASP A 311 -20.23 -14.15 -11.71
N HIS A 312 -19.76 -14.88 -12.72
CA HIS A 312 -18.72 -14.45 -13.66
C HIS A 312 -19.25 -14.17 -15.08
N VAL A 313 -20.38 -14.76 -15.47
CA VAL A 313 -20.86 -14.73 -16.88
C VAL A 313 -22.14 -13.93 -17.09
N GLU A 314 -22.96 -13.67 -16.07
CA GLU A 314 -24.31 -13.15 -16.30
C GLU A 314 -24.35 -11.72 -16.88
N GLY A 315 -23.35 -10.88 -16.63
CA GLY A 315 -23.28 -9.57 -17.28
C GLY A 315 -22.98 -9.62 -18.77
N GLN A 316 -22.64 -10.80 -19.33
CA GLN A 316 -22.31 -10.98 -20.75
C GLN A 316 -23.52 -11.13 -21.67
N PHE A 317 -24.73 -11.27 -21.10
CA PHE A 317 -25.91 -11.48 -21.93
C PHE A 317 -26.15 -10.31 -22.89
N HIS A 318 -26.69 -10.65 -24.07
CA HIS A 318 -26.82 -9.92 -25.35
C HIS A 318 -27.12 -8.40 -25.31
N LYS A 319 -27.54 -7.83 -24.18
CA LYS A 319 -27.88 -6.41 -24.05
C LYS A 319 -26.72 -5.51 -23.63
N VAL A 320 -25.66 -6.04 -23.03
CA VAL A 320 -24.56 -5.21 -22.46
C VAL A 320 -23.43 -4.98 -23.46
N PHE A 321 -22.99 -6.03 -24.16
CA PHE A 321 -21.84 -5.95 -25.07
C PHE A 321 -22.20 -5.80 -26.55
N LEU A 322 -23.50 -5.89 -26.90
CA LEU A 322 -23.95 -5.99 -28.30
C LEU A 322 -25.05 -4.99 -28.65
N SER A 323 -25.26 -3.94 -27.83
CA SER A 323 -26.31 -2.96 -28.11
C SER A 323 -26.03 -2.03 -29.31
N ASP A 324 -24.83 -2.09 -29.92
CA ASP A 324 -24.48 -1.30 -31.12
C ASP A 324 -24.10 -2.14 -32.35
N ILE A 325 -24.48 -3.43 -32.39
CA ILE A 325 -24.33 -4.29 -33.60
C ILE A 325 -25.70 -4.75 -34.14
N MET A 326 -26.69 -3.84 -34.16
CA MET A 326 -27.91 -3.98 -34.98
C MET A 326 -28.43 -2.63 -35.44
#